data_AF-A0A4Y7TTS5-F1
#
_entry.id   AF-A0A4Y7TTS5-F1
#
_cell.length_a   1.000
_cell.length_b   1.000
_cell.length_c   1.000
_cell.angle_alpha   90.00
_cell.angle_beta   90.00
_cell.angle_gamma   90.00
#
_symmetry.space_group_name_H-M   'P 1'
#
loop_
_entity.id
_entity.type
_entity.pdbx_description
1 polymer ?
#
loop_
_entity_poly.entity_id
_entity_poly.type
_entity_poly.pdbx_seq_one_letter_code
_entity_poly.pdbx_strand_id
1 'polypeptide(L)'
;MDLDLALKALRVADLRAVLAKANQQPPAKSTKADLVARILASQPAQDAYKELHEPVQEPPVEEQAPEAEAQPAPEEPPAEPAAPAEAPVDAELERRKARAARFGIPLVEQPAPKPKKTPAPPKKVVAKEPEDPDKLQARAARFGTAVESKKRSAPPETGDPEEAERRRKRAERFGL
;
A
#
# COMPACT_ATOMS: atom_id res chain seq x y z
N MET A 1 -12.94 -10.69 -19.13
CA MET A 1 -12.62 -9.36 -18.59
C MET A 1 -11.12 -9.17 -18.69
N ASP A 2 -10.63 -8.08 -19.29
CA ASP A 2 -9.20 -7.80 -19.27
C ASP A 2 -8.74 -7.57 -17.84
N LEU A 3 -7.82 -8.43 -17.36
CA LEU A 3 -7.29 -8.38 -16.00
C LEU A 3 -6.70 -6.99 -15.67
N ASP A 4 -6.07 -6.34 -16.65
CA ASP A 4 -5.49 -5.00 -16.50
C ASP A 4 -6.55 -3.91 -16.20
N LEU A 5 -7.70 -3.95 -16.88
CA LEU A 5 -8.81 -3.02 -16.60
C LEU A 5 -9.35 -3.24 -15.18
N ALA A 6 -9.49 -4.50 -14.78
CA ALA A 6 -9.97 -4.86 -13.45
C ALA A 6 -9.00 -4.38 -12.37
N LEU A 7 -7.69 -4.63 -12.52
CA LEU A 7 -6.65 -4.15 -11.61
C LEU A 7 -6.57 -2.62 -11.55
N LYS A 8 -6.78 -1.92 -12.68
CA LYS A 8 -6.86 -0.45 -12.72
C LYS A 8 -8.10 0.10 -12.01
N ALA A 9 -9.17 -0.68 -11.85
CA ALA A 9 -10.35 -0.28 -11.08
C ALA A 9 -10.14 -0.40 -9.56
N LEU A 10 -9.32 -1.33 -9.10
CA LEU A 10 -9.04 -1.57 -7.67
C LEU A 10 -8.33 -0.39 -6.99
N ARG A 11 -8.45 -0.29 -5.65
CA ARG A 11 -7.73 0.72 -4.87
C ARG A 11 -6.29 0.28 -4.62
N VAL A 12 -5.40 1.24 -4.33
CA VAL A 12 -3.98 0.99 -4.02
C VAL A 12 -3.80 0.05 -2.83
N ALA A 13 -4.72 0.09 -1.85
CA ALA A 13 -4.70 -0.82 -0.70
C ALA A 13 -4.95 -2.28 -1.12
N ASP A 14 -5.93 -2.53 -1.98
CA ASP A 14 -6.29 -3.87 -2.45
C ASP A 14 -5.17 -4.45 -3.31
N LEU A 15 -4.57 -3.64 -4.18
CA LEU A 15 -3.39 -4.04 -4.98
C LEU A 15 -2.20 -4.44 -4.09
N ARG A 16 -2.01 -3.76 -2.95
CA ARG A 16 -0.98 -4.13 -1.96
C ARG A 16 -1.34 -5.43 -1.23
N ALA A 17 -2.63 -5.67 -0.96
CA ALA A 17 -3.09 -6.89 -0.33
C ALA A 17 -2.87 -8.11 -1.23
N VAL A 18 -3.17 -7.99 -2.53
CA VAL A 18 -2.90 -9.03 -3.54
C VAL A 18 -1.41 -9.38 -3.57
N LEU A 19 -0.54 -8.37 -3.63
CA LEU A 19 0.91 -8.59 -3.61
C LEU A 19 1.38 -9.23 -2.30
N ALA A 20 0.84 -8.80 -1.16
CA ALA A 20 1.17 -9.39 0.14
C ALA A 20 0.75 -10.86 0.22
N LYS A 21 -0.43 -11.23 -0.30
CA LYS A 21 -0.91 -12.63 -0.37
C LYS A 21 -0.02 -13.49 -1.25
N ALA A 22 0.50 -12.93 -2.33
CA ALA A 22 1.49 -13.57 -3.20
C ALA A 22 2.93 -13.58 -2.62
N ASN A 23 3.11 -13.22 -1.34
CA ASN A 23 4.41 -13.06 -0.68
C ASN A 23 5.35 -12.05 -1.37
N GLN A 24 4.80 -11.09 -2.12
CA GLN A 24 5.55 -10.01 -2.75
C GLN A 24 5.41 -8.72 -1.94
N GLN A 25 6.51 -8.26 -1.33
CA GLN A 25 6.48 -6.99 -0.63
C GLN A 25 6.34 -5.81 -1.61
N PRO A 26 5.28 -5.00 -1.51
CA PRO A 26 5.16 -3.79 -2.31
C PRO A 26 6.16 -2.73 -1.82
N PRO A 27 6.86 -2.02 -2.73
CA PRO A 27 7.74 -0.92 -2.36
C PRO A 27 6.95 0.18 -1.65
N ALA A 28 7.55 0.78 -0.61
CA ALA A 28 6.89 1.80 0.22
C ALA A 28 6.37 3.00 -0.58
N LYS A 29 7.03 3.33 -1.70
CA LYS A 29 6.72 4.49 -2.56
C LYS A 29 6.27 4.11 -3.98
N SER A 30 5.55 3.01 -4.14
CA SER A 30 5.01 2.60 -5.44
C SER A 30 3.79 3.41 -5.84
N THR A 31 3.70 3.83 -7.09
CA THR A 31 2.46 4.37 -7.67
C THR A 31 1.46 3.25 -7.95
N LYS A 32 0.20 3.59 -8.23
CA LYS A 32 -0.82 2.59 -8.59
C LYS A 32 -0.42 1.80 -9.83
N ALA A 33 0.13 2.47 -10.84
CA ALA A 33 0.59 1.83 -12.06
C ALA A 33 1.71 0.81 -11.80
N ASP A 34 2.66 1.12 -10.91
CA ASP A 34 3.75 0.20 -10.55
C ASP A 34 3.23 -1.07 -9.86
N LEU A 35 2.18 -0.94 -9.03
CA LEU A 35 1.55 -2.10 -8.38
C LEU A 35 0.81 -2.97 -9.39
N VAL A 36 0.06 -2.37 -10.32
CA VAL A 36 -0.63 -3.10 -11.40
C VAL A 36 0.38 -3.83 -12.29
N ALA A 37 1.44 -3.13 -12.73
CA ALA A 37 2.50 -3.72 -13.54
C ALA A 37 3.17 -4.91 -12.84
N ARG A 38 3.40 -4.80 -11.52
CA ARG A 38 3.97 -5.91 -10.75
C ARG A 38 3.02 -7.11 -10.63
N ILE A 39 1.73 -6.89 -10.44
CA ILE A 39 0.74 -7.98 -10.39
C ILE A 39 0.67 -8.68 -11.76
N LEU A 40 0.65 -7.92 -12.86
CA LEU A 40 0.66 -8.49 -14.21
C LEU A 40 1.96 -9.24 -14.53
N ALA A 41 3.11 -8.77 -14.04
CA ALA A 41 4.39 -9.43 -14.24
C ALA A 41 4.56 -10.73 -13.42
N SER A 42 3.70 -10.99 -12.44
CA SER A 42 3.86 -12.09 -11.48
C SER A 42 2.63 -12.99 -11.40
N GLN A 43 2.77 -14.23 -11.88
CA GLN A 43 1.70 -15.21 -11.85
C GLN A 43 1.08 -15.52 -10.47
N PRO A 44 1.86 -15.71 -9.39
CA PRO A 44 1.26 -15.91 -8.06
C PRO A 44 0.44 -14.70 -7.57
N ALA A 45 0.69 -13.49 -8.11
CA ALA A 45 -0.11 -12.31 -7.79
C ALA A 45 -1.41 -12.26 -8.61
N GLN A 46 -1.38 -12.73 -9.86
CA GLN A 46 -2.60 -12.92 -10.65
C GLN A 46 -3.51 -13.99 -10.01
N ASP A 47 -2.95 -15.10 -9.56
CA ASP A 47 -3.71 -16.17 -8.91
C ASP A 47 -4.30 -15.70 -7.58
N ALA A 48 -3.52 -14.99 -6.76
CA ALA A 48 -4.02 -14.36 -5.53
C ALA A 48 -5.13 -13.33 -5.80
N TYR A 49 -5.07 -12.60 -6.92
CA TYR A 49 -6.13 -11.69 -7.35
C TYR A 49 -7.40 -12.45 -7.71
N LYS A 50 -7.29 -13.50 -8.52
CA LYS A 50 -8.44 -14.35 -8.90
C LYS A 50 -9.10 -14.94 -7.67
N GLU A 51 -8.32 -15.49 -6.74
CA GLU A 51 -8.85 -16.05 -5.48
C GLU A 51 -9.60 -15.01 -4.62
N LEU A 52 -9.24 -13.72 -4.71
CA LEU A 52 -9.92 -12.64 -3.96
C LEU A 52 -11.12 -12.01 -4.69
N HIS A 53 -11.08 -11.96 -6.02
CA HIS A 53 -11.96 -11.10 -6.83
C HIS A 53 -12.70 -11.80 -7.96
N GLU A 54 -12.22 -12.95 -8.44
CA GLU A 54 -13.12 -13.87 -9.10
C GLU A 54 -13.83 -14.60 -7.97
N PRO A 55 -15.10 -14.25 -7.64
CA PRO A 55 -15.90 -15.22 -6.92
C PRO A 55 -15.77 -16.49 -7.75
N VAL A 56 -15.41 -17.59 -7.10
CA VAL A 56 -15.63 -18.92 -7.65
C VAL A 56 -17.03 -18.85 -8.23
N GLN A 57 -17.10 -18.72 -9.56
CA GLN A 57 -18.32 -18.97 -10.28
C GLN A 57 -18.57 -20.41 -9.86
N GLU A 58 -19.55 -20.59 -8.97
CA GLU A 58 -19.95 -21.91 -8.49
C GLU A 58 -19.89 -22.80 -9.73
N PRO A 59 -19.09 -23.88 -9.70
CA PRO A 59 -18.99 -24.74 -10.87
C PRO A 59 -20.43 -24.99 -11.33
N PRO A 60 -20.76 -24.83 -12.62
CA PRO A 60 -22.07 -25.21 -13.10
C PRO A 60 -22.27 -26.61 -12.56
N VAL A 61 -23.23 -26.74 -11.63
CA VAL A 61 -23.57 -28.00 -11.00
C VAL A 61 -23.94 -28.87 -12.19
N GLU A 62 -23.01 -29.73 -12.60
CA GLU A 62 -23.32 -30.82 -13.51
C GLU A 62 -24.43 -31.57 -12.78
N GLU A 63 -25.60 -31.45 -13.36
CA GLU A 63 -26.84 -32.10 -13.07
C GLU A 63 -26.64 -33.63 -13.23
N GLN A 64 -25.87 -34.23 -12.32
CA GLN A 64 -26.04 -35.63 -11.99
C GLN A 64 -27.30 -35.71 -11.15
N ALA A 65 -28.38 -36.07 -11.82
CA ALA A 65 -29.61 -36.52 -11.21
C ALA A 65 -29.33 -37.68 -10.23
N PRO A 66 -29.76 -37.55 -8.97
CA PRO A 66 -30.47 -38.63 -8.31
C PRO A 66 -31.96 -38.30 -8.34
N GLU A 67 -32.66 -39.14 -9.07
CA GLU A 67 -34.10 -39.31 -9.08
C GLU A 67 -34.62 -39.61 -7.66
N ALA A 68 -35.70 -38.91 -7.27
CA ALA A 68 -36.66 -39.22 -6.19
C ALA A 68 -36.10 -39.17 -4.73
N GLU A 69 -36.76 -38.64 -3.70
CA GLU A 69 -38.18 -38.37 -3.45
C GLU A 69 -38.31 -37.53 -2.16
N ALA A 70 -39.45 -36.84 -2.02
CA ALA A 70 -40.08 -36.38 -0.77
C ALA A 70 -39.54 -35.12 -0.02
N GLN A 71 -40.28 -34.02 -0.26
CA GLN A 71 -40.75 -33.04 0.74
C GLN A 71 -41.20 -33.70 2.06
N PRO A 72 -41.11 -33.03 3.24
CA PRO A 72 -41.90 -31.81 3.49
C PRO A 72 -41.22 -30.69 4.33
N ALA A 73 -41.69 -29.47 4.06
CA ALA A 73 -41.67 -28.31 4.96
C ALA A 73 -42.42 -28.66 6.28
N PRO A 74 -42.24 -27.98 7.44
CA PRO A 74 -42.26 -26.52 7.58
C PRO A 74 -41.38 -25.93 8.73
N GLU A 75 -41.56 -24.61 8.97
CA GLU A 75 -41.32 -23.82 10.21
C GLU A 75 -40.25 -22.71 10.16
N GLU A 76 -40.73 -21.47 9.98
CA GLU A 76 -40.29 -20.25 10.70
C GLU A 76 -40.40 -20.45 12.24
N PRO A 77 -39.90 -19.59 13.16
CA PRO A 77 -39.21 -18.26 13.09
C PRO A 77 -37.91 -18.32 13.99
N PRO A 78 -37.29 -17.25 14.60
CA PRO A 78 -37.56 -15.81 14.62
C PRO A 78 -36.34 -14.90 14.36
N ALA A 79 -36.63 -13.60 14.36
CA ALA A 79 -35.73 -12.48 14.25
C ALA A 79 -34.78 -12.30 15.45
N GLU A 80 -33.80 -11.41 15.21
CA GLU A 80 -32.93 -10.65 16.13
C GLU A 80 -31.49 -11.16 16.34
N PRO A 81 -30.50 -10.30 16.71
CA PRO A 81 -30.46 -8.83 16.68
C PRO A 81 -29.25 -8.26 15.91
N ALA A 82 -29.34 -6.97 15.59
CA ALA A 82 -28.23 -6.13 15.16
C ALA A 82 -27.09 -6.15 16.21
N ALA A 83 -25.89 -6.55 15.78
CA ALA A 83 -24.69 -6.44 16.60
C ALA A 83 -24.23 -4.96 16.67
N PRO A 84 -23.92 -4.46 17.88
CA PRO A 84 -23.51 -3.07 18.09
C PRO A 84 -22.10 -2.82 17.55
N ALA A 85 -21.96 -1.72 16.81
CA ALA A 85 -20.68 -1.14 16.44
C ALA A 85 -20.04 -0.48 17.68
N GLU A 86 -19.40 -1.27 18.54
CA GLU A 86 -18.57 -0.76 19.64
C GLU A 86 -17.08 -1.08 19.40
N ALA A 87 -16.33 0.01 19.19
CA ALA A 87 -14.89 0.21 19.45
C ALA A 87 -13.82 -0.60 18.69
N PRO A 88 -13.34 -0.13 17.51
CA PRO A 88 -12.04 -0.52 16.93
C PRO A 88 -10.81 0.01 17.70
N VAL A 89 -10.98 0.56 18.90
CA VAL A 89 -9.92 1.25 19.66
C VAL A 89 -8.99 0.26 20.36
N ASP A 90 -9.51 -0.87 20.83
CA ASP A 90 -8.72 -1.82 21.64
C ASP A 90 -7.65 -2.55 20.83
N ALA A 91 -7.96 -2.97 19.59
CA ALA A 91 -7.00 -3.64 18.71
C ALA A 91 -5.82 -2.73 18.32
N GLU A 92 -6.06 -1.42 18.13
CA GLU A 92 -5.02 -0.44 17.81
C GLU A 92 -4.09 -0.21 19.01
N LEU A 93 -4.61 -0.22 20.23
CA LEU A 93 -3.83 -0.06 21.47
C LEU A 93 -2.92 -1.25 21.74
N GLU A 94 -3.37 -2.47 21.50
CA GLU A 94 -2.53 -3.67 21.62
C GLU A 94 -1.37 -3.65 20.61
N ARG A 95 -1.63 -3.25 19.36
CA ARG A 95 -0.59 -3.12 18.34
C ARG A 95 0.45 -2.05 18.71
N ARG A 96 0.02 -0.98 19.37
CA ARG A 96 0.90 0.08 19.88
C ARG A 96 1.69 -0.38 21.12
N LYS A 97 1.08 -1.15 22.01
CA LYS A 97 1.73 -1.79 23.17
C LYS A 97 2.82 -2.76 22.73
N ALA A 98 2.53 -3.64 21.77
CA ALA A 98 3.50 -4.59 21.23
C ALA A 98 4.69 -3.88 20.56
N ARG A 99 4.44 -2.78 19.84
CA ARG A 99 5.51 -1.95 19.27
C ARG A 99 6.33 -1.29 20.38
N ALA A 100 5.69 -0.65 21.36
CA ALA A 100 6.39 0.01 22.46
C ALA A 100 7.30 -0.96 23.22
N ALA A 101 6.83 -2.19 23.48
CA ALA A 101 7.64 -3.26 24.07
C ALA A 101 8.83 -3.65 23.19
N ARG A 102 8.63 -3.76 21.87
CA ARG A 102 9.70 -4.13 20.93
C ARG A 102 10.80 -3.07 20.82
N PHE A 103 10.46 -1.80 21.02
CA PHE A 103 11.41 -0.69 20.95
C PHE A 103 11.89 -0.23 22.33
N GLY A 104 11.45 -0.86 23.43
CA GLY A 104 11.81 -0.47 24.80
C GLY A 104 11.38 0.96 25.15
N ILE A 105 10.39 1.51 24.46
CA ILE A 105 9.91 2.88 24.68
C ILE A 105 8.80 2.81 25.73
N PRO A 106 8.88 3.60 26.81
CA PRO A 106 7.78 3.72 27.77
C PRO A 106 6.49 4.11 27.04
N LEU A 107 5.44 3.30 27.18
CA LEU A 107 4.13 3.61 26.61
C LEU A 107 3.51 4.77 27.39
N VAL A 108 3.77 6.00 26.95
CA VAL A 108 3.05 7.18 27.43
C VAL A 108 1.65 7.12 26.83
N GLU A 109 0.70 6.63 27.62
CA GLU A 109 -0.73 6.67 27.33
C GLU A 109 -1.11 8.15 27.18
N GLN A 110 -1.49 8.57 25.97
CA GLN A 110 -1.91 9.95 25.77
C GLN A 110 -3.22 10.15 26.53
N PRO A 111 -3.27 11.05 27.54
CA PRO A 111 -4.50 11.31 28.26
C PRO A 111 -5.55 11.82 27.29
N ALA A 112 -6.79 11.35 27.48
CA ALA A 112 -7.93 11.65 26.61
C ALA A 112 -7.98 13.15 26.24
N PRO A 113 -8.24 13.49 24.96
CA PRO A 113 -8.25 14.87 24.51
C PRO A 113 -9.33 15.64 25.26
N LYS A 114 -8.90 16.59 26.11
CA LYS A 114 -9.81 17.55 26.75
C LYS A 114 -10.57 18.32 25.65
N PRO A 115 -11.87 18.59 25.81
CA PRO A 115 -12.68 19.27 24.81
C PRO A 115 -12.08 20.65 24.50
N LYS A 116 -11.79 20.88 23.22
CA LYS A 116 -11.24 22.14 22.70
C LYS A 116 -12.23 23.28 22.93
N LYS A 117 -11.84 24.25 23.76
CA LYS A 117 -12.40 25.60 23.70
C LYS A 117 -12.04 26.22 22.34
N THR A 118 -12.93 27.09 21.90
CA THR A 118 -13.05 27.73 20.59
C THR A 118 -11.74 28.25 19.98
N PRO A 119 -11.61 28.23 18.63
CA PRO A 119 -10.42 28.73 17.94
C PRO A 119 -10.34 30.25 18.01
N ALA A 120 -9.27 30.75 18.64
CA ALA A 120 -8.80 32.12 18.48
C ALA A 120 -8.23 32.33 17.06
N PRO A 121 -8.29 33.56 16.51
CA PRO A 121 -7.86 33.83 15.13
C PRO A 121 -6.35 33.57 14.93
N PRO A 122 -5.95 33.23 13.70
CA PRO A 122 -4.58 32.79 13.39
C PRO A 122 -3.58 33.93 13.61
N LYS A 123 -2.66 33.74 14.57
CA LYS A 123 -1.45 34.53 14.68
C LYS A 123 -0.59 34.26 13.43
N LYS A 124 -0.31 35.32 12.67
CA LYS A 124 0.70 35.38 11.61
C LYS A 124 1.97 34.65 12.07
N VAL A 125 2.30 33.54 11.41
CA VAL A 125 3.64 32.97 11.45
C VAL A 125 4.58 33.98 10.82
N VAL A 126 5.36 34.62 11.69
CA VAL A 126 6.49 35.47 11.34
C VAL A 126 7.40 34.67 10.43
N ALA A 127 7.68 35.25 9.26
CA ALA A 127 8.66 34.76 8.32
C ALA A 127 9.95 34.41 9.06
N LYS A 128 10.32 33.14 8.98
CA LYS A 128 11.63 32.66 9.42
C LYS A 128 12.67 33.47 8.65
N GLU A 129 13.63 34.05 9.37
CA GLU A 129 14.79 34.73 8.82
C GLU A 129 15.37 34.00 7.61
N PRO A 130 15.91 34.73 6.61
CA PRO A 130 16.65 34.09 5.52
C PRO A 130 17.71 33.17 6.14
N GLU A 131 17.65 31.87 5.83
CA GLU A 131 18.65 30.91 6.29
C GLU A 131 20.04 31.42 5.87
N ASP A 132 20.96 31.48 6.85
CA ASP A 132 22.37 31.84 6.63
C ASP A 132 22.92 31.11 5.39
N PRO A 133 23.63 31.81 4.49
CA PRO A 133 24.12 31.24 3.24
C PRO A 133 25.00 30.01 3.47
N ASP A 134 25.74 29.96 4.59
CA ASP A 134 26.56 28.81 4.98
C ASP A 134 25.73 27.55 5.29
N LYS A 135 24.54 27.68 5.90
CA LYS A 135 23.66 26.52 6.15
C LYS A 135 23.07 25.98 4.85
N LEU A 136 22.74 26.87 3.93
CA LEU A 136 22.28 26.49 2.59
C LEU A 136 23.39 25.80 1.80
N GLN A 137 24.63 26.30 1.87
CA GLN A 137 25.79 25.66 1.24
C GLN A 137 26.11 24.30 1.87
N ALA A 138 26.13 24.19 3.20
CA ALA A 138 26.34 22.92 3.89
C ALA A 138 25.26 21.88 3.54
N ARG A 139 24.00 22.33 3.41
CA ARG A 139 22.90 21.47 2.93
C ARG A 139 23.10 21.09 1.48
N ALA A 140 23.42 22.03 0.61
CA ALA A 140 23.65 21.75 -0.81
C ALA A 140 24.85 20.80 -1.02
N ALA A 141 25.88 20.88 -0.18
CA ALA A 141 27.00 19.94 -0.15
C ALA A 141 26.56 18.55 0.34
N ARG A 142 25.77 18.45 1.42
CA ARG A 142 25.25 17.17 1.92
C ARG A 142 24.31 16.47 0.93
N PHE A 143 23.50 17.26 0.22
CA PHE A 143 22.50 16.75 -0.71
C PHE A 143 22.98 16.75 -2.18
N GLY A 144 24.22 17.17 -2.45
CA GLY A 144 24.81 17.15 -3.78
C GLY A 144 24.16 18.09 -4.80
N THR A 145 23.37 19.07 -4.35
CA THR A 145 22.63 19.99 -5.24
C THR A 145 23.42 21.24 -5.61
N ALA A 146 24.64 21.41 -5.10
CA ALA A 146 25.50 22.57 -5.38
C ALA A 146 26.19 22.52 -6.76
N VAL A 147 25.77 21.63 -7.67
CA VAL A 147 26.32 21.60 -9.03
C VAL A 147 25.49 22.53 -9.90
N GLU A 148 25.99 23.76 -10.00
CA GLU A 148 25.57 24.82 -10.90
C GLU A 148 25.11 24.26 -12.26
N SER A 149 23.91 24.67 -12.66
CA SER A 149 23.12 24.21 -13.82
C SER A 149 23.78 24.54 -15.16
N LYS A 150 25.02 24.10 -15.38
CA LYS A 150 25.68 24.14 -16.69
C LYS A 150 25.15 22.95 -17.47
N LYS A 151 24.20 23.23 -18.37
CA LYS A 151 23.62 22.29 -19.33
C LYS A 151 24.74 21.53 -20.03
N ARG A 152 25.04 20.32 -19.57
CA ARG A 152 26.00 19.42 -20.20
C ARG A 152 25.26 18.67 -21.29
N SER A 153 25.64 18.92 -22.54
CA SER A 153 25.35 18.02 -23.66
C SER A 153 25.86 16.62 -23.31
N ALA A 154 25.05 15.60 -23.58
CA ALA A 154 25.36 14.21 -23.24
C ALA A 154 26.75 13.81 -23.79
N PRO A 155 27.67 13.32 -22.93
CA PRO A 155 28.93 12.72 -23.38
C PRO A 155 28.65 11.42 -24.15
N PRO A 156 29.40 11.12 -25.22
CA PRO A 156 29.24 9.86 -25.95
C PRO A 156 29.57 8.68 -25.03
N GLU A 157 28.61 7.75 -24.89
CA GLU A 157 28.74 6.51 -24.10
C GLU A 157 29.85 5.61 -24.69
N THR A 158 31.07 5.72 -24.16
CA THR A 158 32.02 4.60 -24.12
C THR A 158 31.79 3.88 -22.80
N GLY A 159 30.87 2.91 -22.81
CA GLY A 159 30.48 2.14 -21.63
C GLY A 159 31.58 1.20 -21.15
N ASP A 160 32.09 1.47 -19.94
CA ASP A 160 32.93 0.55 -19.16
C ASP A 160 32.12 -0.74 -18.89
N PRO A 161 32.63 -1.94 -19.22
CA PRO A 161 31.83 -3.17 -19.29
C PRO A 161 31.09 -3.53 -17.99
N GLU A 162 31.59 -3.12 -16.84
CA GLU A 162 30.98 -3.43 -15.54
C GLU A 162 29.68 -2.63 -15.28
N GLU A 163 29.59 -1.39 -15.80
CA GLU A 163 28.38 -0.57 -15.63
C GLU A 163 27.24 -1.03 -16.55
N ALA A 164 27.59 -1.57 -17.73
CA ALA A 164 26.63 -2.16 -18.66
C ALA A 164 25.93 -3.41 -18.08
N GLU A 165 26.65 -4.25 -17.32
CA GLU A 165 26.04 -5.40 -16.64
C GLU A 165 25.14 -4.98 -15.49
N ARG A 166 25.51 -3.93 -14.74
CA ARG A 166 24.64 -3.40 -13.67
C ARG A 166 23.39 -2.77 -14.25
N ARG A 167 23.50 -2.14 -15.43
CA ARG A 167 22.38 -1.62 -16.20
C ARG A 167 21.55 -2.73 -16.82
N ARG A 168 22.14 -3.84 -17.30
CA ARG A 168 21.40 -5.04 -17.73
C ARG A 168 20.71 -5.73 -16.57
N LYS A 169 21.37 -5.96 -15.44
CA LYS A 169 20.72 -6.50 -14.24
C LYS A 169 19.61 -5.59 -13.76
N ARG A 170 19.75 -4.28 -13.94
CA ARG A 170 18.65 -3.35 -13.67
C ARG A 170 17.57 -3.47 -14.75
N ALA A 171 17.90 -3.47 -16.04
CA ALA A 171 16.93 -3.61 -17.12
C ALA A 171 16.17 -4.94 -17.04
N GLU A 172 16.85 -6.03 -16.72
CA GLU A 172 16.30 -7.36 -16.50
C GLU A 172 15.46 -7.41 -15.20
N ARG A 173 15.91 -6.73 -14.15
CA ARG A 173 15.13 -6.57 -12.92
C ARG A 173 13.95 -5.62 -13.07
N PHE A 174 13.98 -4.74 -14.07
CA PHE A 174 12.95 -3.74 -14.34
C PHE A 174 12.19 -4.01 -15.65
N GLY A 175 12.45 -5.15 -16.31
CA GLY A 175 11.85 -5.58 -17.58
C GLY A 175 11.85 -4.53 -18.71
N LEU A 176 12.89 -3.69 -18.80
CA LEU A 176 13.08 -2.69 -19.87
C LEU A 176 13.80 -3.27 -21.09
#